data_AF-A0A9E3X675-F1
#
_entry.id   AF-A0A9E3X675-F1
#
_cell.length_a   1.000
_cell.length_b   1.000
_cell.length_c   1.000
_cell.angle_alpha   90.00
_cell.angle_beta   90.00
_cell.angle_gamma   90.00
#
_symmetry.space_group_name_H-M   'P 1'
#
loop_
_entity.id
_entity.type
_entity.pdbx_description
1 polymer ?
#
loop_
_entity_poly.entity_id
_entity_poly.type
_entity_poly.pdbx_seq_one_letter_code
_entity_poly.pdbx_strand_id
1 'polypeptide(L)'
;EELMPHVPDAEEAVRTAMNSSEYPVGLFELGDNIGGGSAGDATIILEQLLAQKADGWVVALYDPEAVQQCVAAGIGATLELTVGGKLDDMHGAPQSVTGRVRALCDGKFEETQRRHGGRRYHDQGLTAVIEVNRAAPGKGGLILLNSKRTAPMSIHELTCAGIVPEQQRILVAKGAVAPRAAYEPVCKRIIEVDTAGATSISIPKEQYGLARQTLYEWQ
;
A
#
# COMPACT_ATOMS: atom_id res chain seq x y z
N GLU A 1 5.50 -16.87 22.13
CA GLU A 1 4.75 -17.59 21.06
C GLU A 1 3.42 -16.92 20.75
N GLU A 2 2.54 -16.67 21.73
CA GLU A 2 1.22 -16.04 21.48
C GLU A 2 1.26 -14.65 20.80
N LEU A 3 2.39 -13.94 20.89
CA LEU A 3 2.60 -12.62 20.28
C LEU A 3 3.26 -12.67 18.89
N MET A 4 3.56 -13.86 18.37
CA MET A 4 4.15 -14.04 17.04
C MET A 4 3.05 -14.49 16.08
N PRO A 5 2.49 -13.59 15.26
CA PRO A 5 1.43 -13.96 14.36
C PRO A 5 2.00 -14.80 13.20
N HIS A 6 1.32 -15.90 12.87
CA HIS A 6 1.61 -16.67 11.66
C HIS A 6 0.75 -16.12 10.52
N VAL A 7 1.37 -15.29 9.69
CA VAL A 7 0.70 -14.63 8.55
C VAL A 7 1.41 -15.02 7.25
N PRO A 8 0.69 -15.07 6.12
CA PRO A 8 1.29 -15.43 4.83
C PRO A 8 2.29 -14.36 4.36
N ASP A 9 3.25 -14.80 3.55
CA ASP A 9 4.10 -13.88 2.78
C ASP A 9 3.30 -13.18 1.66
N ALA A 10 3.94 -12.23 0.97
CA ALA A 10 3.30 -11.49 -0.12
C ALA A 10 2.82 -12.38 -1.28
N GLU A 11 3.56 -13.44 -1.62
CA GLU A 11 3.21 -14.32 -2.73
C GLU A 11 1.92 -15.08 -2.41
N GLU A 12 1.88 -15.70 -1.22
CA GLU A 12 0.71 -16.44 -0.73
C GLU A 12 -0.49 -15.54 -0.48
N ALA A 13 -0.29 -14.35 0.09
CA ALA A 13 -1.35 -13.39 0.34
C ALA A 13 -2.04 -12.93 -0.95
N VAL A 14 -1.25 -12.56 -1.98
CA VAL A 14 -1.79 -12.17 -3.29
C VAL A 14 -2.54 -13.32 -3.94
N ARG A 15 -1.95 -14.54 -3.95
CA ARG A 15 -2.60 -15.74 -4.50
C ARG A 15 -3.93 -16.03 -3.80
N THR A 16 -3.97 -15.91 -2.48
CA THR A 16 -5.18 -16.10 -1.67
C THR A 16 -6.23 -15.06 -1.99
N ALA A 17 -5.85 -13.78 -2.11
CA ALA A 17 -6.76 -12.70 -2.44
C ALA A 17 -7.34 -12.85 -3.86
N MET A 18 -6.53 -13.27 -4.84
CA MET A 18 -6.99 -13.53 -6.21
C MET A 18 -8.05 -14.63 -6.27
N ASN A 19 -7.89 -15.68 -5.46
CA ASN A 19 -8.79 -16.84 -5.39
C ASN A 19 -10.02 -16.63 -4.48
N SER A 20 -10.15 -15.47 -3.84
CA SER A 20 -11.31 -15.16 -3.00
C SER A 20 -12.58 -14.99 -3.83
N SER A 21 -13.68 -15.59 -3.37
CA SER A 21 -15.02 -15.36 -3.91
C SER A 21 -15.67 -14.06 -3.40
N GLU A 22 -15.16 -13.53 -2.29
CA GLU A 22 -15.61 -12.28 -1.67
C GLU A 22 -14.57 -11.19 -1.87
N TYR A 23 -15.03 -10.01 -2.29
CA TYR A 23 -14.18 -8.85 -2.56
C TYR A 23 -14.87 -7.56 -2.10
N PRO A 24 -14.11 -6.49 -1.76
CA PRO A 24 -12.63 -6.41 -1.78
C PRO A 24 -11.93 -7.24 -0.68
N VAL A 25 -10.75 -7.77 -0.98
CA VAL A 25 -9.82 -8.34 0.00
C VAL A 25 -8.79 -7.27 0.38
N GLY A 26 -8.66 -6.98 1.66
CA GLY A 26 -7.61 -6.11 2.19
C GLY A 26 -6.31 -6.88 2.43
N LEU A 27 -5.21 -6.45 1.81
CA LEU A 27 -3.86 -6.90 2.12
C LEU A 27 -3.18 -5.86 2.99
N PHE A 28 -2.95 -6.19 4.25
CA PHE A 28 -2.40 -5.29 5.25
C PHE A 28 -0.91 -5.56 5.38
N GLU A 29 -0.12 -4.68 4.78
CA GLU A 29 1.34 -4.81 4.66
C GLU A 29 1.99 -4.45 5.99
N LEU A 30 2.50 -5.46 6.70
CA LEU A 30 3.07 -5.27 8.04
C LEU A 30 4.46 -4.63 7.98
N GLY A 31 5.28 -5.01 6.99
CA GLY A 31 6.65 -4.53 6.84
C GLY A 31 6.78 -3.04 6.58
N ASP A 32 5.75 -2.42 6.00
CA ASP A 32 5.73 -1.01 5.63
C ASP A 32 4.64 -0.19 6.34
N ASN A 33 4.54 -0.32 7.66
CA ASN A 33 3.62 0.44 8.49
C ASN A 33 4.09 1.90 8.69
N ILE A 34 3.52 2.83 7.94
CA ILE A 34 3.83 4.27 8.03
C ILE A 34 3.61 4.82 9.45
N GLY A 35 2.57 4.35 10.16
CA GLY A 35 2.32 4.75 11.55
C GLY A 35 3.39 4.25 12.53
N GLY A 36 4.11 3.18 12.17
CA GLY A 36 5.26 2.64 12.89
C GLY A 36 6.59 3.30 12.52
N GLY A 37 6.59 4.29 11.62
CA GLY A 37 7.78 5.01 11.17
C GLY A 37 8.36 4.51 9.84
N SER A 38 7.66 3.62 9.14
CA SER A 38 8.13 3.09 7.85
C SER A 38 8.08 4.09 6.70
N ALA A 39 8.71 3.72 5.58
CA ALA A 39 8.95 4.56 4.42
C ALA A 39 7.67 4.90 3.63
N GLY A 40 6.72 3.96 3.54
CA GLY A 40 5.47 4.10 2.82
C GLY A 40 5.57 3.85 1.31
N ASP A 41 6.73 3.40 0.82
CA ASP A 41 7.02 3.18 -0.60
C ASP A 41 7.30 1.71 -0.93
N ALA A 42 7.01 0.77 -0.02
CA ALA A 42 7.29 -0.65 -0.26
C ALA A 42 6.53 -1.21 -1.46
N THR A 43 7.24 -2.05 -2.21
CA THR A 43 6.79 -2.61 -3.50
C THR A 43 6.61 -4.11 -3.48
N ILE A 44 6.88 -4.80 -2.36
CA ILE A 44 6.89 -6.26 -2.28
C ILE A 44 5.53 -6.86 -2.69
N ILE A 45 4.41 -6.28 -2.21
CA ILE A 45 3.07 -6.72 -2.63
C ILE A 45 2.79 -6.30 -4.08
N LEU A 46 3.25 -5.12 -4.52
CA LEU A 46 3.07 -4.66 -5.90
C LEU A 46 3.76 -5.60 -6.90
N GLU A 47 4.99 -6.02 -6.60
CA GLU A 47 5.74 -7.00 -7.41
C GLU A 47 4.92 -8.28 -7.59
N GLN A 48 4.31 -8.79 -6.52
CA GLN A 48 3.48 -10.00 -6.57
C GLN A 48 2.16 -9.80 -7.33
N LEU A 49 1.51 -8.64 -7.18
CA LEU A 49 0.33 -8.30 -7.97
C LEU A 49 0.64 -8.27 -9.48
N LEU A 50 1.81 -7.73 -9.86
CA LEU A 50 2.27 -7.68 -11.24
C LEU A 50 2.66 -9.08 -11.75
N ALA A 51 3.50 -9.81 -11.01
CA ALA A 51 4.02 -11.12 -11.38
C ALA A 51 2.90 -12.16 -11.55
N GLN A 52 1.93 -12.16 -10.63
CA GLN A 52 0.79 -13.07 -10.66
C GLN A 52 -0.35 -12.57 -11.58
N LYS A 53 -0.19 -11.39 -12.21
CA LYS A 53 -1.19 -10.78 -13.09
C LYS A 53 -2.55 -10.61 -12.40
N ALA A 54 -2.52 -10.17 -11.14
CA ALA A 54 -3.72 -9.88 -10.38
C ALA A 54 -4.56 -8.81 -11.09
N ASP A 55 -5.88 -8.92 -10.96
CA ASP A 55 -6.83 -7.99 -11.59
C ASP A 55 -7.61 -7.22 -10.52
N GLY A 56 -7.94 -5.95 -10.80
CA GLY A 56 -8.75 -5.09 -9.94
C GLY A 56 -8.11 -4.79 -8.59
N TRP A 57 -6.85 -4.36 -8.55
CA TRP A 57 -6.16 -4.04 -7.31
C TRP A 57 -5.82 -2.56 -7.20
N VAL A 58 -5.64 -2.08 -5.98
CA VAL A 58 -5.08 -0.75 -5.70
C VAL A 58 -3.97 -0.82 -4.66
N VAL A 59 -2.87 -0.10 -4.92
CA VAL A 59 -1.74 0.10 -3.99
C VAL A 59 -1.48 1.60 -3.86
N ALA A 60 -1.35 2.10 -2.64
CA ALA A 60 -0.88 3.46 -2.37
C ALA A 60 0.62 3.46 -2.05
N LEU A 61 1.40 4.34 -2.69
CA LEU A 61 2.84 4.46 -2.51
C LEU A 61 3.21 5.93 -2.28
N TYR A 62 4.14 6.16 -1.35
CA TYR A 62 4.85 7.43 -1.26
C TYR A 62 5.91 7.51 -2.36
N ASP A 63 5.68 8.33 -3.38
CA ASP A 63 6.63 8.52 -4.47
C ASP A 63 6.50 9.92 -5.07
N PRO A 64 7.07 10.95 -4.42
CA PRO A 64 6.95 12.33 -4.88
C PRO A 64 7.56 12.54 -6.27
N GLU A 65 8.58 11.77 -6.65
CA GLU A 65 9.20 11.85 -7.96
C GLU A 65 8.25 11.36 -9.06
N ALA A 66 7.65 10.18 -8.88
CA ALA A 66 6.69 9.65 -9.84
C ALA A 66 5.45 10.54 -9.96
N VAL A 67 5.00 11.16 -8.86
CA VAL A 67 3.94 12.20 -8.90
C VAL A 67 4.34 13.34 -9.84
N GLN A 68 5.55 13.89 -9.74
CA GLN A 68 5.99 14.99 -10.60
C GLN A 68 6.01 14.57 -12.08
N GLN A 69 6.45 13.34 -12.38
CA GLN A 69 6.43 12.81 -13.75
C GLN A 69 5.00 12.71 -14.30
N CYS A 70 4.05 12.24 -13.49
CA CYS A 70 2.64 12.17 -13.87
C CYS A 70 2.04 13.56 -14.12
N VAL A 71 2.39 14.54 -13.29
CA VAL A 71 1.91 15.92 -13.39
C VAL A 71 2.47 16.59 -14.66
N ALA A 72 3.76 16.40 -14.94
CA ALA A 72 4.38 16.93 -16.14
C ALA A 72 3.77 16.34 -17.44
N ALA A 73 3.37 15.07 -17.41
CA ALA A 73 2.75 14.42 -18.56
C ALA A 73 1.26 14.77 -18.73
N GLY A 74 0.54 14.95 -17.62
CA GLY A 74 -0.88 15.27 -17.59
C GLY A 74 -1.81 14.06 -17.68
N ILE A 75 -3.08 14.29 -17.32
CA ILE A 75 -4.13 13.26 -17.34
C ILE A 75 -4.30 12.72 -18.76
N GLY A 76 -4.39 11.40 -18.88
CA GLY A 76 -4.57 10.68 -20.14
C GLY A 76 -3.27 10.27 -20.83
N ALA A 77 -2.11 10.83 -20.42
CA ALA A 77 -0.82 10.41 -20.94
C ALA A 77 -0.46 9.00 -20.46
N THR A 78 0.25 8.25 -21.31
CA THR A 78 0.84 6.95 -20.95
C THR A 78 2.34 7.13 -20.74
N LEU A 79 2.86 6.60 -19.63
CA LEU A 79 4.25 6.72 -19.22
C LEU A 79 4.80 5.35 -18.83
N GLU A 80 6.10 5.18 -19.00
CA GLU A 80 6.88 4.19 -18.28
C GLU A 80 7.45 4.87 -17.03
N LEU A 81 7.16 4.31 -15.85
CA LEU A 81 7.52 4.85 -14.56
C LEU A 81 8.22 3.78 -13.73
N THR A 82 9.23 4.18 -12.98
CA THR A 82 9.78 3.37 -11.89
C THR A 82 9.20 3.91 -10.58
N VAL A 83 8.45 3.06 -9.86
CA VAL A 83 7.66 3.45 -8.69
C VAL A 83 8.06 2.68 -7.43
N GLY A 84 8.05 3.38 -6.28
CA GLY A 84 8.33 2.81 -4.96
C GLY A 84 9.73 2.24 -4.77
N GLY A 85 10.06 1.77 -3.56
CA GLY A 85 11.33 1.12 -3.21
C GLY A 85 12.56 2.01 -3.40
N LYS A 86 12.40 3.34 -3.29
CA LYS A 86 13.46 4.33 -3.59
C LYS A 86 14.17 4.83 -2.35
N LEU A 87 13.54 4.70 -1.18
CA LEU A 87 14.04 5.31 0.06
C LEU A 87 15.16 4.51 0.74
N ASP A 88 15.11 3.18 0.67
CA ASP A 88 16.10 2.26 1.22
C ASP A 88 16.08 0.91 0.50
N ASP A 89 16.85 -0.06 0.99
CA ASP A 89 16.94 -1.43 0.46
C ASP A 89 16.12 -2.46 1.26
N MET A 90 15.29 -2.02 2.22
CA MET A 90 14.50 -2.88 3.09
C MET A 90 13.08 -3.17 2.56
N HIS A 91 12.55 -2.29 1.70
CA HIS A 91 11.14 -2.27 1.31
C HIS A 91 10.84 -2.85 -0.09
N GLY A 92 11.77 -3.64 -0.63
CA GLY A 92 11.67 -4.20 -1.98
C GLY A 92 12.24 -3.28 -3.07
N ALA A 93 12.46 -3.84 -4.25
CA ALA A 93 13.06 -3.11 -5.37
C ALA A 93 12.04 -2.19 -6.06
N PRO A 94 12.46 -1.04 -6.62
CA PRO A 94 11.59 -0.23 -7.46
C PRO A 94 10.97 -1.03 -8.60
N GLN A 95 9.69 -0.76 -8.90
CA GLN A 95 8.93 -1.50 -9.92
C GLN A 95 8.76 -0.65 -11.17
N SER A 96 9.15 -1.19 -12.32
CA SER A 96 8.90 -0.56 -13.62
C SER A 96 7.50 -0.91 -14.11
N VAL A 97 6.67 0.11 -14.33
CA VAL A 97 5.30 -0.03 -14.79
C VAL A 97 5.03 0.88 -15.98
N THR A 98 4.29 0.38 -16.97
CA THR A 98 3.70 1.22 -18.00
C THR A 98 2.24 1.45 -17.66
N GLY A 99 1.81 2.71 -17.59
CA GLY A 99 0.42 3.01 -17.24
C GLY A 99 -0.02 4.39 -17.69
N ARG A 100 -1.33 4.59 -17.68
CA ARG A 100 -2.00 5.83 -18.06
C ARG A 100 -2.29 6.66 -16.82
N VAL A 101 -1.98 7.96 -16.86
CA VAL A 101 -2.37 8.91 -15.81
C VAL A 101 -3.89 9.03 -15.81
N ARG A 102 -4.55 8.41 -14.83
CA ARG A 102 -6.01 8.35 -14.71
C ARG A 102 -6.57 9.61 -14.04
N ALA A 103 -5.89 10.10 -13.01
CA ALA A 103 -6.32 11.26 -12.24
C ALA A 103 -5.12 11.99 -11.60
N LEU A 104 -5.29 13.28 -11.36
CA LEU A 104 -4.41 14.12 -10.54
C LEU A 104 -5.29 14.90 -9.56
N CYS A 105 -4.90 14.98 -8.29
CA CYS A 105 -5.58 15.79 -7.28
C CYS A 105 -4.61 16.42 -6.28
N ASP A 106 -5.06 17.41 -5.51
CA ASP A 106 -4.24 18.10 -4.51
C ASP A 106 -4.07 17.30 -3.19
N GLY A 107 -4.65 16.10 -3.12
CA GLY A 107 -4.57 15.14 -2.03
C GLY A 107 -5.17 15.61 -0.71
N LYS A 108 -6.03 16.63 -0.72
CA LYS A 108 -6.71 17.08 0.50
C LYS A 108 -8.06 16.41 0.63
N PHE A 109 -8.35 15.92 1.83
CA PHE A 109 -9.63 15.29 2.11
C PHE A 109 -10.04 15.41 3.58
N GLU A 110 -11.35 15.25 3.81
CA GLU A 110 -11.94 15.20 5.15
C GLU A 110 -12.31 13.78 5.54
N GLU A 111 -11.89 13.35 6.74
CA GLU A 111 -12.39 12.16 7.41
C GLU A 111 -13.65 12.52 8.19
N THR A 112 -14.77 11.93 7.77
CA THR A 112 -16.10 12.20 8.33
C THR A 112 -16.43 11.28 9.51
N GLN A 113 -15.71 10.17 9.66
CA GLN A 113 -15.88 9.20 10.74
C GLN A 113 -14.96 9.51 11.93
N ARG A 114 -15.34 9.03 13.12
CA ARG A 114 -14.51 9.16 14.33
C ARG A 114 -13.39 8.11 14.35
N ARG A 115 -12.36 8.31 13.52
CA ARG A 115 -11.17 7.44 13.44
C ARG A 115 -9.94 8.17 13.95
N HIS A 116 -8.93 7.43 14.44
CA HIS A 116 -7.60 7.94 14.80
C HIS A 116 -7.62 9.26 15.61
N GLY A 117 -8.32 9.24 16.76
CA GLY A 117 -8.40 10.42 17.63
C GLY A 117 -9.23 11.58 17.07
N GLY A 118 -10.04 11.35 16.02
CA GLY A 118 -10.89 12.37 15.41
C GLY A 118 -10.13 13.32 14.47
N ARG A 119 -8.96 12.91 13.96
CA ARG A 119 -8.25 13.68 12.94
C ARG A 119 -9.12 13.81 11.69
N ARG A 120 -9.60 15.04 11.46
CA ARG A 120 -10.56 15.34 10.40
C ARG A 120 -9.90 15.72 9.07
N TYR A 121 -8.92 16.60 9.08
CA TYR A 121 -8.29 17.10 7.85
C TYR A 121 -6.99 16.35 7.56
N HIS A 122 -6.87 15.86 6.32
CA HIS A 122 -5.71 15.13 5.84
C HIS A 122 -5.20 15.76 4.54
N ASP A 123 -3.90 15.55 4.30
CA ASP A 123 -3.18 16.11 3.16
C ASP A 123 -2.08 15.11 2.78
N GLN A 124 -2.33 14.35 1.70
CA GLN A 124 -1.38 13.40 1.12
C GLN A 124 -0.45 14.01 0.06
N GLY A 125 -0.48 15.33 -0.04
CA GLY A 125 0.24 16.09 -1.05
C GLY A 125 -0.38 15.95 -2.43
N LEU A 126 0.32 16.46 -3.44
CA LEU A 126 -0.06 16.24 -4.83
C LEU A 126 -0.08 14.72 -5.09
N THR A 127 -1.18 14.26 -5.67
CA THR A 127 -1.43 12.83 -5.83
C THR A 127 -1.76 12.52 -7.28
N ALA A 128 -1.22 11.41 -7.77
CA ALA A 128 -1.49 10.87 -9.09
C ALA A 128 -2.05 9.45 -8.99
N VAL A 129 -2.99 9.11 -9.86
CA VAL A 129 -3.45 7.72 -10.04
C VAL A 129 -2.96 7.22 -11.38
N ILE A 130 -2.18 6.14 -11.36
CA ILE A 130 -1.77 5.42 -12.56
C ILE A 130 -2.65 4.19 -12.74
N GLU A 131 -3.27 4.08 -13.91
CA GLU A 131 -3.91 2.85 -14.39
C GLU A 131 -2.88 2.01 -15.13
N VAL A 132 -2.46 0.90 -14.53
CA VAL A 132 -1.42 0.02 -15.07
C VAL A 132 -1.97 -0.75 -16.28
N ASN A 133 -1.18 -0.79 -17.36
CA ASN A 133 -1.57 -1.48 -18.59
C ASN A 133 -1.84 -2.96 -18.33
N ARG A 134 -2.92 -3.47 -18.93
CA ARG A 134 -3.34 -4.87 -18.83
C ARG A 134 -3.00 -5.63 -20.11
N ALA A 135 -2.46 -6.84 -19.96
CA ALA A 135 -2.24 -7.76 -21.09
C ALA A 135 -3.51 -8.55 -21.49
N ALA A 136 -4.49 -8.64 -20.59
CA ALA A 136 -5.75 -9.35 -20.79
C ALA A 136 -6.96 -8.46 -20.39
N PRO A 137 -8.19 -8.77 -20.84
CA PRO A 137 -9.39 -8.08 -20.37
C PRO A 137 -9.55 -8.21 -18.84
N GLY A 138 -9.96 -7.14 -18.16
CA GLY A 138 -10.08 -7.10 -16.69
C GLY A 138 -10.16 -5.68 -16.14
N LYS A 139 -10.27 -5.49 -14.83
CA LYS A 139 -10.24 -4.16 -14.20
C LYS A 139 -8.86 -3.49 -14.22
N GLY A 140 -7.77 -4.24 -14.38
CA GLY A 140 -6.39 -3.75 -14.32
C GLY A 140 -5.94 -3.43 -12.89
N GLY A 141 -4.81 -2.73 -12.77
CA GLY A 141 -4.27 -2.27 -11.49
C GLY A 141 -4.26 -0.76 -11.38
N LEU A 142 -4.46 -0.24 -10.17
CA LEU A 142 -4.35 1.18 -9.85
C LEU A 142 -3.20 1.41 -8.86
N ILE A 143 -2.30 2.34 -9.19
CA ILE A 143 -1.27 2.80 -8.26
C ILE A 143 -1.60 4.25 -7.89
N LEU A 144 -1.87 4.48 -6.60
CA LEU A 144 -2.03 5.81 -6.03
C LEU A 144 -0.66 6.30 -5.56
N LEU A 145 -0.13 7.34 -6.19
CA LEU A 145 1.17 7.92 -5.88
C LEU A 145 0.97 9.22 -5.09
N ASN A 146 1.58 9.32 -3.91
CA ASN A 146 1.45 10.45 -3.01
C ASN A 146 2.77 11.20 -2.85
N SER A 147 2.72 12.54 -2.82
CA SER A 147 3.91 13.36 -2.58
C SER A 147 4.20 13.65 -1.10
N LYS A 148 3.30 13.28 -0.19
CA LYS A 148 3.53 13.23 1.26
C LYS A 148 3.23 11.83 1.78
N ARG A 149 4.06 11.33 2.70
CA ARG A 149 3.81 10.06 3.39
C ARG A 149 2.49 10.12 4.13
N THR A 150 1.60 9.20 3.81
CA THR A 150 0.23 9.19 4.31
C THR A 150 -0.09 7.81 4.83
N ALA A 151 -0.35 7.70 6.13
CA ALA A 151 -0.84 6.44 6.68
C ALA A 151 -2.31 6.24 6.26
N PRO A 152 -2.73 5.01 5.94
CA PRO A 152 -4.06 4.66 5.42
C PRO A 152 -5.15 4.69 6.53
N MET A 153 -5.21 5.79 7.27
CA MET A 153 -6.09 5.99 8.43
C MET A 153 -7.53 6.35 8.04
N SER A 154 -7.76 6.60 6.76
CA SER A 154 -9.02 7.03 6.17
C SER A 154 -9.17 6.46 4.76
N ILE A 155 -10.36 5.97 4.43
CA ILE A 155 -10.67 5.48 3.08
C ILE A 155 -10.69 6.62 2.04
N HIS A 156 -10.71 7.87 2.53
CA HIS A 156 -10.66 9.05 1.68
C HIS A 156 -9.29 9.30 1.04
N GLU A 157 -8.25 8.61 1.48
CA GLU A 157 -6.98 8.48 0.75
C GLU A 157 -7.23 8.03 -0.70
N LEU A 158 -8.09 7.02 -0.87
CA LEU A 158 -8.46 6.47 -2.18
C LEU A 158 -9.58 7.28 -2.85
N THR A 159 -10.65 7.59 -2.11
CA THR A 159 -11.85 8.18 -2.73
C THR A 159 -11.66 9.63 -3.18
N CYS A 160 -10.78 10.41 -2.53
CA CYS A 160 -10.46 11.76 -3.00
C CYS A 160 -9.76 11.79 -4.37
N ALA A 161 -9.13 10.66 -4.75
CA ALA A 161 -8.49 10.48 -6.05
C ALA A 161 -9.41 9.77 -7.08
N GLY A 162 -10.71 9.62 -6.77
CA GLY A 162 -11.69 8.99 -7.65
C GLY A 162 -11.55 7.47 -7.77
N ILE A 163 -10.93 6.81 -6.79
CA ILE A 163 -10.91 5.35 -6.67
C ILE A 163 -12.10 4.94 -5.79
N VAL A 164 -12.94 4.02 -6.29
CA VAL A 164 -14.06 3.45 -5.54
C VAL A 164 -13.58 2.13 -4.92
N PRO A 165 -13.32 2.06 -3.60
CA PRO A 165 -12.73 0.88 -2.95
C PRO A 165 -13.56 -0.39 -3.14
N GLU A 166 -14.88 -0.28 -3.05
CA GLU A 166 -15.82 -1.39 -3.16
C GLU A 166 -15.86 -2.00 -4.57
N GLN A 167 -15.35 -1.28 -5.57
CA GLN A 167 -15.21 -1.78 -6.93
C GLN A 167 -13.88 -2.49 -7.16
N GLN A 168 -12.97 -2.53 -6.19
CA GLN A 168 -11.71 -3.26 -6.33
C GLN A 168 -11.86 -4.70 -5.82
N ARG A 169 -11.06 -5.60 -6.39
CA ARG A 169 -10.87 -6.96 -5.89
C ARG A 169 -9.90 -6.99 -4.71
N ILE A 170 -8.83 -6.19 -4.77
CA ILE A 170 -7.77 -6.18 -3.76
C ILE A 170 -7.46 -4.73 -3.36
N LEU A 171 -7.42 -4.45 -2.05
CA LEU A 171 -6.97 -3.17 -1.48
C LEU A 171 -5.69 -3.41 -0.68
N VAL A 172 -4.57 -2.81 -1.08
CA VAL A 172 -3.34 -2.86 -0.27
C VAL A 172 -3.30 -1.66 0.65
N ALA A 173 -3.08 -1.92 1.95
CA ALA A 173 -2.97 -0.89 2.97
C ALA A 173 -1.67 -1.07 3.77
N LYS A 174 -0.95 0.03 3.96
CA LYS A 174 0.35 0.08 4.63
C LYS A 174 0.18 0.19 6.14
N GLY A 175 0.24 -0.95 6.84
CA GLY A 175 0.16 -1.06 8.29
C GLY A 175 -0.77 -2.15 8.81
N ALA A 176 -0.67 -2.41 10.12
CA ALA A 176 -1.38 -3.52 10.79
C ALA A 176 -2.73 -3.11 11.39
N VAL A 177 -2.72 -2.12 12.29
CA VAL A 177 -3.89 -1.73 13.08
C VAL A 177 -4.55 -0.46 12.54
N ALA A 178 -3.73 0.54 12.18
CA ALA A 178 -4.24 1.83 11.71
C ALA A 178 -5.21 1.70 10.51
N PRO A 179 -4.97 0.88 9.48
CA PRO A 179 -5.91 0.82 8.36
C PRO A 179 -7.25 0.18 8.71
N ARG A 180 -7.35 -0.62 9.78
CA ARG A 180 -8.56 -1.40 10.13
C ARG A 180 -9.80 -0.54 10.18
N ALA A 181 -9.77 0.56 10.94
CA ALA A 181 -10.94 1.42 11.10
C ALA A 181 -11.48 1.99 9.78
N ALA A 182 -10.62 2.18 8.79
CA ALA A 182 -10.96 2.74 7.48
C ALA A 182 -11.30 1.68 6.43
N TYR A 183 -10.59 0.55 6.43
CA TYR A 183 -10.66 -0.47 5.38
C TYR A 183 -11.56 -1.65 5.76
N GLU A 184 -11.68 -2.03 7.04
CA GLU A 184 -12.61 -3.10 7.47
C GLU A 184 -14.06 -2.88 7.02
N PRO A 185 -14.62 -1.65 7.05
CA PRO A 185 -15.99 -1.43 6.60
C PRO A 185 -16.23 -1.68 5.10
N VAL A 186 -15.17 -1.63 4.27
CA VAL A 186 -15.27 -1.82 2.82
C VAL A 186 -14.73 -3.17 2.36
N CYS A 187 -13.82 -3.80 3.11
CA CYS A 187 -13.28 -5.12 2.83
C CYS A 187 -14.23 -6.24 3.30
N LYS A 188 -14.31 -7.33 2.53
CA LYS A 188 -15.00 -8.56 2.94
C LYS A 188 -14.10 -9.50 3.74
N ARG A 189 -12.79 -9.41 3.50
CA ARG A 189 -11.76 -10.17 4.18
C ARG A 189 -10.51 -9.33 4.32
N ILE A 190 -9.77 -9.51 5.41
CA ILE A 190 -8.43 -8.94 5.61
C ILE A 190 -7.44 -10.08 5.75
N ILE A 191 -6.28 -9.90 5.10
CA ILE A 191 -5.10 -10.74 5.21
C ILE A 191 -3.97 -9.80 5.63
N GLU A 192 -3.44 -10.00 6.83
CA GLU A 192 -2.16 -9.40 7.22
C GLU A 192 -1.04 -10.12 6.47
N VAL A 193 -0.04 -9.38 6.01
CA VAL A 193 0.98 -9.89 5.09
C VAL A 193 2.36 -9.66 5.69
N ASP A 194 3.14 -10.73 5.85
CA ASP A 194 4.55 -10.63 6.25
C ASP A 194 5.36 -10.14 5.06
N THR A 195 5.83 -8.91 5.16
CA THR A 195 6.76 -8.31 4.21
C THR A 195 8.00 -7.82 4.94
N ALA A 196 9.12 -7.81 4.23
CA ALA A 196 10.30 -7.09 4.68
C ALA A 196 10.01 -5.58 4.78
N GLY A 197 10.82 -4.88 5.56
CA GLY A 197 10.71 -3.44 5.77
C GLY A 197 11.06 -3.05 7.19
N ALA A 198 11.13 -1.74 7.44
CA ALA A 198 11.54 -1.17 8.73
C ALA A 198 10.60 -1.56 9.89
N THR A 199 9.38 -1.98 9.58
CA THR A 199 8.38 -2.42 10.56
C THR A 199 8.02 -3.89 10.45
N SER A 200 8.85 -4.69 9.77
CA SER A 200 8.65 -6.13 9.65
C SER A 200 8.56 -6.79 11.03
N ILE A 201 7.65 -7.75 11.14
CA ILE A 201 7.46 -8.56 12.36
C ILE A 201 8.53 -9.65 12.51
N SER A 202 9.38 -9.82 11.49
CA SER A 202 10.36 -10.89 11.37
C SER A 202 11.81 -10.37 11.34
N ILE A 203 12.08 -9.17 11.86
CA ILE A 203 13.43 -8.59 11.89
C ILE A 203 14.35 -9.40 12.84
N PRO A 204 15.46 -9.97 12.34
CA PRO A 204 16.39 -10.71 13.17
C PRO A 204 17.02 -9.83 14.26
N LYS A 205 17.19 -10.38 15.48
CA LYS A 205 17.76 -9.64 16.62
C LYS A 205 19.16 -9.11 16.34
N GLU A 206 19.91 -9.78 15.47
CA GLU A 206 21.27 -9.44 15.07
C GLU A 206 21.35 -8.08 14.36
N GLN A 207 20.24 -7.61 13.79
CA GLN A 207 20.17 -6.28 13.17
C GLN A 207 20.14 -5.15 14.21
N TYR A 208 19.79 -5.43 15.47
CA TYR A 208 19.68 -4.43 16.53
C TYR A 208 20.98 -4.29 17.35
N GLY A 209 21.97 -3.62 16.76
CA GLY A 209 23.31 -3.50 17.36
C GLY A 209 23.39 -2.72 18.69
N LEU A 210 22.40 -1.87 19.01
CA LEU A 210 22.38 -1.05 20.23
C LEU A 210 21.32 -1.49 21.25
N ALA A 211 20.46 -2.42 20.88
CA ALA A 211 19.39 -2.85 21.75
C ALA A 211 19.90 -3.81 22.83
N ARG A 212 19.18 -3.86 23.96
CA ARG A 212 19.52 -4.75 25.07
C ARG A 212 19.36 -6.19 24.62
N GLN A 213 20.44 -6.96 24.71
CA GLN A 213 20.44 -8.38 24.32
C GLN A 213 19.67 -9.30 25.29
N THR A 214 19.11 -8.73 26.36
CA THR A 214 18.36 -9.43 27.40
C THR A 214 16.85 -9.26 27.27
N LEU A 215 16.36 -8.71 26.15
CA LEU A 215 14.92 -8.64 25.87
C LEU A 215 14.32 -10.06 25.86
N TYR A 216 13.13 -10.22 26.44
CA TYR A 216 12.48 -11.53 26.59
C TYR A 216 12.27 -12.22 25.24
N GLU A 217 11.98 -11.45 24.21
CA GLU A 217 11.76 -11.92 22.84
C GLU A 217 13.04 -12.45 22.17
N TRP A 218 14.22 -12.18 22.74
CA TRP A 218 15.52 -12.56 22.17
C TRP A 218 16.25 -13.64 22.96
N GLN A 219 15.65 -14.09 24.07
CA GLN A 219 16.14 -15.18 24.92
C GLN A 219 15.78 -16.56 24.37
#